data_AF-C0XHX5-F1
#
_entry.id   AF-C0XHX5-F1
#
_cell.length_a   1.000
_cell.length_b   1.000
_cell.length_c   1.000
_cell.angle_alpha   90.00
_cell.angle_beta   90.00
_cell.angle_gamma   90.00
#
_symmetry.space_group_name_H-M   'P 1'
#
loop_
_entity.id
_entity.type
_entity.pdbx_description
1 polymer ?
#
loop_
_entity_poly.entity_id
_entity_poly.type
_entity_poly.pdbx_seq_one_letter_code
_entity_poly.pdbx_strand_id
1 'polypeptide(L)'
;MGVDLVRVVKGRYWIAIVFDLVVLCVIVNVLLRKFLAGVFFILVICIMILSLSPKESVRLRITIDGHPITALKCHPKYFSKSEKYFRKPAYSIQSRYGYPSSDGSYEVYDFKVQKYVVFNFAEHII
;
A
#
# COMPACT_ATOMS: atom_id res chain seq x y z
N MET A 1 -54.30 -36.77 -15.41
CA MET A 1 -53.36 -37.00 -14.30
C MET A 1 -51.89 -36.69 -14.61
N GLY A 2 -51.53 -36.05 -15.74
CA GLY A 2 -50.12 -35.77 -16.09
C GLY A 2 -49.59 -34.35 -15.79
N VAL A 3 -50.46 -33.41 -15.42
CA VAL A 3 -50.11 -31.98 -15.31
C VAL A 3 -49.42 -31.65 -13.97
N ASP A 4 -49.77 -32.37 -12.91
CA ASP A 4 -49.19 -32.16 -11.56
C ASP A 4 -47.75 -32.63 -11.46
N LEU A 5 -47.38 -33.72 -12.15
CA LEU A 5 -46.02 -34.25 -12.13
C LEU A 5 -45.02 -33.27 -12.77
N VAL A 6 -45.42 -32.63 -13.88
CA VAL A 6 -44.56 -31.65 -14.59
C VAL A 6 -44.33 -30.40 -13.75
N ARG A 7 -45.35 -29.89 -13.04
CA ARG A 7 -45.17 -28.74 -12.12
C ARG A 7 -44.26 -29.09 -10.95
N VAL A 8 -44.39 -30.29 -10.39
CA VAL A 8 -43.55 -30.74 -9.27
C VAL A 8 -42.09 -30.90 -9.69
N VAL A 9 -41.82 -31.47 -10.87
CA VAL A 9 -40.45 -31.62 -11.39
C VAL A 9 -39.84 -30.26 -11.72
N LYS A 10 -40.60 -29.35 -12.36
CA LYS A 10 -40.12 -28.00 -12.71
C LYS A 10 -39.85 -27.16 -11.46
N GLY A 11 -40.70 -27.25 -10.43
CA GLY A 11 -40.51 -26.58 -9.14
C GLY A 11 -39.26 -27.05 -8.38
N ARG A 12 -38.97 -28.36 -8.38
CA ARG A 12 -37.76 -28.91 -7.73
C ARG A 12 -36.47 -28.49 -8.46
N TYR A 13 -36.48 -28.42 -9.79
CA TYR A 13 -35.33 -27.96 -10.58
C TYR A 13 -35.00 -26.49 -10.33
N TRP A 14 -36.02 -25.63 -10.22
CA TRP A 14 -35.83 -24.22 -9.89
C TRP A 14 -35.21 -24.01 -8.51
N ILE A 15 -35.63 -24.79 -7.52
CA ILE A 15 -35.07 -24.74 -6.16
C ILE A 15 -33.60 -25.18 -6.15
N ALA A 16 -33.25 -26.22 -6.90
CA ALA A 16 -31.87 -26.69 -7.01
C ALA A 16 -30.94 -25.65 -7.66
N ILE A 17 -31.38 -25.03 -8.76
CA ILE A 17 -30.60 -23.98 -9.46
C ILE A 17 -30.36 -22.76 -8.55
N VAL A 18 -31.39 -22.34 -7.81
CA VAL A 18 -31.26 -21.20 -6.87
C VAL A 18 -30.30 -21.55 -5.73
N PHE A 19 -30.36 -22.77 -5.20
CA PHE A 19 -29.46 -23.23 -4.16
C PHE A 19 -28.00 -23.27 -4.63
N ASP A 20 -27.75 -23.81 -5.82
CA ASP A 20 -26.41 -23.87 -6.43
C ASP A 20 -25.85 -22.46 -6.70
N LEU A 21 -26.67 -21.52 -7.18
CA LEU A 21 -26.27 -20.12 -7.38
C LEU A 21 -25.90 -19.42 -6.06
N VAL A 22 -26.66 -19.66 -4.99
CA VAL A 22 -26.40 -19.08 -3.66
C VAL A 22 -25.11 -19.66 -3.07
N VAL A 23 -24.90 -20.97 -3.17
CA VAL A 23 -23.68 -21.65 -2.71
C VAL A 23 -22.46 -21.14 -3.49
N LEU A 24 -22.56 -21.00 -4.82
CA LEU A 24 -21.50 -20.46 -5.65
C LEU A 24 -21.16 -19.01 -5.25
N CYS A 25 -22.17 -18.17 -4.99
CA CYS A 25 -21.99 -16.79 -4.56
C CYS A 25 -21.30 -16.68 -3.18
N VAL A 26 -21.67 -17.57 -2.23
CA VAL A 26 -21.03 -17.62 -0.90
C VAL A 26 -19.56 -18.06 -1.03
N ILE A 27 -19.26 -19.08 -1.85
CA ILE A 27 -17.89 -19.55 -2.08
C ILE A 27 -17.03 -18.45 -2.71
N VAL A 28 -17.54 -17.75 -3.73
CA VAL A 28 -16.82 -16.64 -4.38
C VAL A 28 -16.53 -15.51 -3.40
N ASN A 29 -17.48 -15.12 -2.55
CA ASN A 29 -17.27 -14.08 -1.53
C ASN A 29 -16.24 -14.49 -0.46
N VAL A 30 -16.22 -15.76 -0.04
CA VAL A 30 -15.22 -16.28 0.90
C VAL A 30 -13.83 -16.32 0.26
N LEU A 31 -13.73 -16.71 -1.01
CA LEU A 31 -12.47 -16.71 -1.77
C LEU A 31 -11.95 -15.29 -1.98
N LEU A 32 -12.82 -14.35 -2.36
CA LEU A 32 -12.47 -12.95 -2.56
C LEU A 32 -11.96 -12.31 -1.26
N ARG A 33 -12.61 -12.59 -0.12
CA ARG A 33 -12.17 -12.09 1.19
C ARG A 33 -10.79 -12.63 1.58
N LYS A 34 -10.52 -13.91 1.33
CA LYS A 34 -9.20 -14.52 1.57
C LYS A 34 -8.12 -13.92 0.66
N PHE A 35 -8.46 -13.65 -0.60
CA PHE A 35 -7.56 -12.99 -1.55
C PHE A 35 -7.24 -11.55 -1.13
N LEU A 36 -8.26 -10.74 -0.81
CA LEU A 36 -8.11 -9.38 -0.30
C LEU A 36 -7.26 -9.34 0.98
N ALA A 37 -7.50 -10.26 1.92
CA ALA A 37 -6.72 -10.38 3.14
C ALA A 37 -5.25 -10.75 2.86
N GLY A 38 -5.01 -11.65 1.90
CA GLY A 38 -3.67 -12.00 1.43
C GLY A 38 -2.93 -10.81 0.81
N VAL A 39 -3.60 -10.07 -0.08
CA VAL A 39 -3.03 -8.86 -0.71
C VAL A 39 -2.70 -7.80 0.36
N PHE A 40 -3.60 -7.58 1.32
CA PHE A 40 -3.35 -6.65 2.43
C PHE A 40 -2.14 -7.08 3.27
N PHE A 41 -2.04 -8.37 3.60
CA PHE A 41 -0.91 -8.90 4.36
C PHE A 41 0.43 -8.73 3.62
N ILE A 42 0.44 -8.98 2.30
CA ILE A 42 1.62 -8.76 1.45
C ILE A 42 2.00 -7.26 1.45
N LEU A 43 1.04 -6.36 1.32
CA LEU A 43 1.30 -4.91 1.35
C LEU A 43 1.94 -4.48 2.68
N VAL A 44 1.43 -4.96 3.81
CA VAL A 44 2.00 -4.68 5.13
C VAL A 44 3.43 -5.19 5.23
N ILE A 45 3.71 -6.40 4.75
CA ILE A 45 5.07 -6.96 4.73
C ILE A 45 5.99 -6.12 3.83
N CYS A 46 5.53 -5.70 2.66
CA CYS A 46 6.32 -4.83 1.77
C CYS A 46 6.68 -3.50 2.45
N ILE A 47 5.74 -2.86 3.14
CA ILE A 47 6.00 -1.61 3.89
C ILE A 47 7.02 -1.85 5.01
N MET A 48 6.91 -2.98 5.73
CA MET A 48 7.86 -3.36 6.77
C MET A 48 9.26 -3.60 6.21
N ILE A 49 9.38 -4.27 5.05
CA ILE A 49 10.67 -4.52 4.39
C ILE A 49 11.29 -3.22 3.88
N LEU A 50 10.52 -2.34 3.26
CA LEU A 50 11.01 -1.04 2.80
C LEU A 50 11.47 -0.14 3.95
N SER A 51 10.86 -0.30 5.12
CA SER A 51 11.26 0.41 6.34
C SER A 51 12.60 -0.09 6.91
N LEU A 52 13.14 -1.25 6.50
CA LEU A 52 14.46 -1.73 6.95
C LEU A 52 15.63 -0.88 6.41
N SER A 53 15.45 -0.21 5.27
CA SER A 53 16.48 0.60 4.63
C SER A 53 16.13 2.10 4.73
N PRO A 54 17.04 2.95 5.21
CA PRO A 54 16.77 4.39 5.31
C PRO A 54 16.53 5.04 3.95
N LYS A 55 17.13 4.53 2.87
CA LYS A 55 16.92 5.02 1.50
C LYS A 55 15.52 4.70 0.98
N GLU A 56 15.06 3.48 1.23
CA GLU A 56 13.74 3.04 0.79
C GLU A 56 12.63 3.69 1.61
N SER A 57 12.87 3.96 2.91
CA SER A 57 11.96 4.76 3.74
C SER A 57 11.74 6.17 3.19
N VAL A 58 12.80 6.83 2.70
CA VAL A 58 12.67 8.15 2.03
C VAL A 58 11.83 8.04 0.76
N ARG A 59 12.06 7.03 -0.08
CA ARG A 59 11.24 6.80 -1.29
C ARG A 59 9.78 6.51 -0.96
N LEU A 60 9.54 5.76 0.11
CA LEU A 60 8.20 5.45 0.59
C LEU A 60 7.49 6.73 1.06
N ARG A 61 8.18 7.64 1.77
CA ARG A 61 7.62 8.93 2.15
C ARG A 61 7.27 9.80 0.93
N ILE A 62 8.16 9.89 -0.06
CA ILE A 62 7.91 10.64 -1.31
C ILE A 62 6.71 10.04 -2.07
N THR A 63 6.55 8.72 -2.03
CA THR A 63 5.39 8.03 -2.64
C THR A 63 4.10 8.37 -1.89
N ILE A 64 4.13 8.39 -0.55
CA ILE A 64 2.99 8.81 0.28
C ILE A 64 2.62 10.27 0.01
N ASP A 65 3.60 11.14 -0.21
CA ASP A 65 3.40 12.55 -0.56
C ASP A 65 2.86 12.73 -2.00
N GLY A 66 2.50 11.67 -2.72
CA GLY A 66 1.85 11.73 -4.03
C GLY A 66 2.80 11.83 -5.23
N HIS A 67 4.11 11.63 -5.02
CA HIS A 67 5.13 11.77 -6.06
C HIS A 67 5.84 10.43 -6.39
N PRO A 68 5.11 9.40 -6.86
CA PRO A 68 5.67 8.05 -7.07
C PRO A 68 6.78 8.01 -8.14
N ILE A 69 6.67 8.83 -9.20
CA ILE A 69 7.67 8.89 -10.27
C ILE A 69 9.00 9.46 -9.74
N THR A 70 8.90 10.48 -8.89
CA THR A 70 10.04 11.11 -8.22
C THR A 70 10.68 10.13 -7.24
N ALA A 71 9.88 9.40 -6.45
CA ALA A 71 10.36 8.37 -5.54
C ALA A 71 11.19 7.29 -6.25
N LEU A 72 10.74 6.83 -7.43
CA LEU A 72 11.44 5.78 -8.19
C LEU A 72 12.78 6.26 -8.78
N LYS A 73 12.83 7.52 -9.25
CA LYS A 73 14.01 8.08 -9.92
C LYS A 73 15.02 8.74 -8.97
N CYS A 74 14.59 9.07 -7.76
CA CYS A 74 15.44 9.71 -6.77
C CYS A 74 16.44 8.72 -6.15
N HIS A 75 17.63 9.23 -5.83
CA HIS A 75 18.67 8.49 -5.12
C HIS A 75 19.03 9.28 -3.86
N PRO A 76 18.43 8.94 -2.70
CA PRO A 76 18.70 9.64 -1.45
C PRO A 76 20.19 9.51 -1.10
N LYS A 77 20.86 10.65 -0.95
CA LYS A 77 22.26 10.70 -0.52
C LYS A 77 22.31 11.09 0.95
N TYR A 78 23.17 10.40 1.69
CA TYR A 78 23.45 10.76 3.07
C TYR A 78 24.11 12.13 3.12
N PHE A 79 23.56 13.05 3.91
CA PHE A 79 24.13 14.38 4.07
C PHE A 79 24.76 14.45 5.47
N SER A 80 26.09 14.38 5.55
CA SER A 80 26.80 14.38 6.84
C SER A 80 26.73 15.73 7.56
N LYS A 81 26.52 16.82 6.83
CA LYS A 81 26.39 18.16 7.42
C LYS A 81 25.09 18.32 8.21
N SER A 82 23.98 17.72 7.79
CA SER A 82 22.69 17.81 8.49
C SER A 82 22.68 17.02 9.80
N GLU A 83 23.48 15.96 9.94
CA GLU A 83 23.60 15.24 11.21
C GLU A 83 24.11 16.14 12.35
N LYS A 84 24.98 17.12 12.02
CA LYS A 84 25.48 18.13 12.98
C LYS A 84 24.41 19.14 13.40
N TYR A 85 23.46 19.46 12.52
CA TYR A 85 22.39 20.43 12.77
C TYR A 85 21.16 19.81 13.41
N PHE A 86 20.75 18.62 12.96
CA PHE A 86 19.51 17.95 13.38
C PHE A 86 19.72 16.84 14.40
N ARG A 87 20.98 16.50 14.75
CA ARG A 87 21.37 15.35 15.61
C ARG A 87 20.76 14.01 15.18
N LYS A 88 20.31 13.93 13.92
CA LYS A 88 19.64 12.77 13.33
C LYS A 88 20.18 12.58 11.92
N PRO A 89 20.28 11.33 11.44
CA PRO A 89 20.74 11.07 10.08
C PRO A 89 19.73 11.67 9.10
N ALA A 90 20.23 12.51 8.21
CA ALA A 90 19.40 13.18 7.21
C ALA A 90 19.90 12.86 5.80
N TYR A 91 18.94 12.73 4.90
CA TYR A 91 19.13 12.34 3.53
C TYR A 91 18.57 13.44 2.63
N SER A 92 19.36 13.81 1.64
CA SER A 92 18.97 14.81 0.65
C SER A 92 18.73 14.14 -0.70
N ILE A 93 17.69 14.59 -1.40
CA ILE A 93 17.45 14.24 -2.79
C ILE A 93 18.05 15.33 -3.69
N GLN A 94 18.36 14.98 -4.94
CA GLN A 94 18.87 15.96 -5.89
C GLN A 94 17.79 17.01 -6.15
N SER A 95 18.16 18.30 -6.21
CA SER A 95 17.23 19.42 -6.42
C SER A 95 16.29 19.26 -7.63
N ARG A 96 16.72 18.56 -8.69
CA ARG A 96 15.88 18.22 -9.86
C ARG A 96 14.65 17.34 -9.55
N TYR A 97 14.65 16.72 -8.38
CA TYR A 97 13.59 15.85 -7.87
C TYR A 97 12.88 16.49 -6.66
N GLY A 98 13.19 17.75 -6.33
CA GLY A 98 12.44 18.51 -5.35
C GLY A 98 10.98 18.60 -5.78
N TYR A 99 10.08 18.52 -4.80
CA TYR A 99 8.65 18.61 -5.03
C TYR A 99 8.02 19.56 -4.00
N PRO A 100 6.91 20.24 -4.34
CA PRO A 100 6.24 21.11 -3.39
C PRO A 100 5.70 20.27 -2.22
N SER A 101 5.81 20.80 -1.01
CA SER A 101 5.13 20.25 0.17
C SER A 101 3.63 20.11 -0.08
N SER A 102 2.95 19.29 0.73
CA SER A 102 1.51 19.04 0.59
C SER A 102 0.65 20.31 0.66
N ASP A 103 1.16 21.37 1.30
CA ASP A 103 0.56 22.69 1.42
C ASP A 103 1.14 23.73 0.43
N GLY A 104 2.13 23.33 -0.37
CA GLY A 104 2.80 24.19 -1.36
C GLY A 104 3.67 25.30 -0.77
N SER A 105 3.92 25.30 0.54
CA SER A 105 4.60 26.41 1.22
C SER A 105 6.13 26.39 1.09
N TYR A 106 6.71 25.21 0.86
CA TYR A 106 8.15 25.02 0.63
C TYR A 106 8.42 23.85 -0.31
N GLU A 107 9.62 23.82 -0.89
CA GLU A 107 10.10 22.68 -1.68
C GLU A 107 10.78 21.66 -0.77
N VAL A 108 10.38 20.39 -0.89
CA VAL A 108 10.94 19.28 -0.12
C VAL A 108 12.12 18.69 -0.86
N TYR A 109 13.32 18.84 -0.29
CA TYR A 109 14.55 18.21 -0.77
C TYR A 109 15.32 17.45 0.31
N ASP A 110 15.04 17.73 1.59
CA ASP A 110 15.73 17.10 2.72
C ASP A 110 14.77 16.30 3.60
N PHE A 111 15.24 15.14 4.05
CA PHE A 111 14.50 14.19 4.86
C PHE A 111 15.30 13.82 6.09
N LYS A 112 14.69 13.93 7.28
CA LYS A 112 15.23 13.34 8.50
C LYS A 112 14.77 11.89 8.58
N VAL A 113 15.69 11.00 8.90
CA VAL A 113 15.37 9.58 9.09
C VAL A 113 15.55 9.24 10.56
N GLN A 114 14.49 8.71 11.17
CA GLN A 114 14.50 8.23 12.55
C GLN A 114 14.56 6.71 12.55
N LYS A 115 15.55 6.15 13.25
CA LYS A 115 15.68 4.70 13.40
C LYS A 115 15.07 4.27 14.73
N TYR A 116 14.03 3.45 14.67
CA TYR A 116 13.42 2.77 15.82
C TYR A 116 13.72 1.28 15.74
N VAL A 117 14.68 0.82 16.54
CA VAL A 117 15.19 -0.58 16.58
C VAL A 117 15.77 -1.03 15.23
N VAL A 118 14.93 -1.53 14.32
CA VAL A 118 15.31 -1.99 12.98
C VAL A 118 14.60 -1.19 11.87
N PHE A 119 13.54 -0.47 12.20
CA PHE A 119 12.74 0.28 11.24
C PHE A 119 13.22 1.73 11.14
N ASN A 120 13.24 2.25 9.92
CA ASN A 120 13.61 3.61 9.58
C ASN A 120 12.35 4.33 9.10
N PHE A 121 12.09 5.49 9.68
CA PHE A 121 10.98 6.36 9.33
C PHE A 121 11.52 7.69 8.80
N ALA A 122 11.15 8.03 7.57
CA ALA A 122 11.52 9.30 6.95
C ALA A 122 10.43 10.35 7.14
N GLU A 123 10.86 11.56 7.50
CA GLU A 123 10.02 12.75 7.60
C GLU A 123 10.70 13.89 6.82
N HIS A 124 9.92 14.73 6.15
CA HIS A 124 10.44 15.93 5.47
C HIS A 124 10.90 17.00 6.47
N ILE A 125 11.94 17.75 6.08
CA ILE A 125 12.47 18.89 6.81
C ILE A 125 12.03 20.17 6.07
N ILE A 126 11.66 21.21 6.84
CA ILE A 126 11.30 22.55 6.35
C ILE A 126 12.57 23.37 6.14
#